data_AF-I9JLD6-F1
#
_entry.id   AF-I9JLD6-F1
#
_cell.length_a   1.000
_cell.length_b   1.000
_cell.length_c   1.000
_cell.angle_alpha   90.00
_cell.angle_beta   90.00
_cell.angle_gamma   90.00
#
_symmetry.space_group_name_H-M   'P 1'
#
loop_
_entity.id
_entity.type
_entity.pdbx_description
1 polymer ?
#
loop_
_entity_poly.entity_id
_entity_poly.type
_entity_poly.pdbx_seq_one_letter_code
_entity_poly.pdbx_strand_id
1 'polypeptide(L)' 'MIIHIPTGKRFNNRKEAKIYFGSAYYYKIEKEKKDLLFINNIQSATNEYSTQILQKQCNRQLFYSK' A
#
# COMPACT_ATOMS: atom_id res chain seq x y z
N MET A 1 6.14 2.64 -4.64
CA MET A 1 4.75 2.62 -5.19
C MET A 1 3.79 2.44 -4.03
N ILE A 2 2.60 3.07 -4.08
CA ILE A 2 1.59 3.01 -3.01
C ILE A 2 0.29 2.48 -3.63
N ILE A 3 -0.40 1.57 -2.96
CA ILE A 3 -1.71 1.09 -3.38
C ILE A 3 -2.72 1.39 -2.29
N HIS A 4 -3.83 2.01 -2.66
CA HIS A 4 -5.00 2.13 -1.80
C HIS A 4 -5.84 0.86 -1.93
N ILE A 5 -5.89 0.07 -0.86
CA ILE A 5 -6.52 -1.26 -0.84
C ILE A 5 -8.02 -1.20 -1.14
N PRO A 6 -8.82 -0.29 -0.52
CA PRO A 6 -10.26 -0.24 -0.75
C PRO A 6 -10.67 0.04 -2.20
N THR A 7 -9.87 0.84 -2.93
CA THR A 7 -10.20 1.23 -4.32
C THR A 7 -9.29 0.58 -5.36
N GLY A 8 -8.29 -0.19 -4.95
CA GLY A 8 -7.25 -0.72 -5.83
C GLY A 8 -6.39 0.34 -6.55
N LYS A 9 -6.50 1.62 -6.16
CA LYS A 9 -5.84 2.72 -6.88
C LYS A 9 -4.35 2.74 -6.56
N ARG A 10 -3.53 2.83 -7.61
CA ARG A 10 -2.07 2.81 -7.50
C ARG A 10 -1.52 4.21 -7.70
N PHE A 11 -0.55 4.58 -6.87
CA PHE A 11 0.17 5.83 -6.94
C PHE A 11 1.65 5.53 -7.06
N ASN A 12 2.33 6.24 -7.95
CA ASN A 12 3.77 6.00 -8.16
C ASN A 12 4.57 6.57 -6.97
N ASN A 13 4.11 7.70 -6.43
CA ASN A 13 4.78 8.43 -5.36
C ASN A 13 3.79 8.89 -4.26
N ARG A 14 4.34 9.30 -3.10
CA ARG A 14 3.55 9.85 -1.99
C ARG A 14 2.88 11.18 -2.33
N LYS A 15 3.46 11.98 -3.25
CA LYS A 15 2.93 13.29 -3.63
C LYS A 15 1.58 13.16 -4.35
N GLU A 16 1.47 12.23 -5.31
CA GLU A 16 0.24 11.89 -6.02
C GLU A 16 -0.84 11.38 -5.08
N ALA A 17 -0.47 10.48 -4.15
CA ALA A 17 -1.40 10.00 -3.14
C ALA A 17 -1.91 11.15 -2.25
N LYS A 18 -1.02 12.05 -1.79
CA LYS A 18 -1.40 13.22 -0.99
C LYS A 18 -2.30 14.20 -1.75
N ILE A 19 -2.07 14.42 -3.05
CA ILE A 19 -2.93 15.28 -3.88
C ILE A 19 -4.32 14.66 -4.04
N TYR A 20 -4.39 13.34 -4.25
CA TYR A 20 -5.67 12.64 -4.44
C TYR A 20 -6.54 12.61 -3.16
N PHE A 21 -5.93 12.27 -2.03
CA PHE A 21 -6.63 12.13 -0.76
C PHE A 21 -6.77 13.45 0.01
N GLY A 22 -5.90 14.42 -0.26
CA GLY A 22 -5.67 15.56 0.61
C GLY A 22 -4.75 15.20 1.79
N SER A 23 -3.93 16.15 2.21
CA SER A 23 -2.90 15.94 3.25
C SER A 23 -3.48 15.42 4.57
N ALA A 24 -4.58 16.01 5.06
CA ALA A 24 -5.18 15.63 6.33
C ALA A 24 -5.70 14.18 6.32
N TYR A 25 -6.42 13.79 5.27
CA TYR A 25 -6.96 12.44 5.15
C TYR A 25 -5.85 11.41 4.90
N TYR A 26 -4.86 11.74 4.06
CA TYR A 26 -3.69 10.89 3.82
C TYR A 26 -2.95 10.52 5.12
N TYR A 27 -2.68 11.49 6.01
CA TYR A 27 -2.00 11.19 7.28
C TYR A 27 -2.85 10.36 8.24
N LYS A 28 -4.17 10.53 8.22
CA LYS A 28 -5.08 9.70 9.02
C LYS A 28 -5.00 8.23 8.62
N ILE A 29 -5.13 7.93 7.33
CA ILE A 29 -5.10 6.55 6.81
C ILE A 29 -3.68 5.95 6.86
N GLU A 30 -2.62 6.76 6.73
CA GLU A 30 -1.24 6.33 6.92
C GLU A 30 -0.96 5.92 8.36
N LYS A 31 -1.53 6.64 9.34
CA LYS A 31 -1.45 6.29 10.77
C LYS A 31 -2.21 5.00 11.09
N GLU A 32 -3.36 4.79 10.46
CA GLU A 32 -4.18 3.60 10.65
C GLU A 32 -3.59 2.34 9.99
N LYS A 33 -2.70 2.49 8.99
CA LYS A 33 -1.98 1.41 8.26
C LYS A 33 -2.86 0.30 7.66
N LYS A 34 -4.18 0.49 7.60
CA LYS A 34 -5.13 -0.50 7.09
C LYS A 34 -5.39 -0.38 5.60
N ASP A 35 -5.40 0.84 5.07
CA ASP A 35 -5.90 1.12 3.72
C ASP A 35 -4.79 1.42 2.70
N LEU A 36 -3.54 1.61 3.14
CA LEU A 36 -2.40 1.92 2.29
C LEU A 36 -1.36 0.81 2.32
N LEU A 37 -1.08 0.24 1.15
CA LEU A 37 0.01 -0.70 0.92
C LEU A 37 1.20 0.04 0.31
N PHE A 38 2.34 0.04 1.00
CA PHE A 38 3.58 0.58 0.45
C PHE A 38 4.37 -0.55 -0.20
N ILE A 39 4.44 -0.54 -1.52
CA ILE A 39 5.29 -1.44 -2.29
C ILE A 39 6.65 -0.77 -2.41
N ASN A 40 7.52 -1.14 -1.46
CA ASN A 40 8.93 -0.79 -1.46
C ASN A 40 9.58 -1.40 -2.70
N ASN A 41 10.17 -0.58 -3.57
CA ASN A 41 11.05 -1.10 -4.62
C ASN A 41 12.46 -1.37 -4.11
N ILE A 42 12.83 -0.89 -2.91
CA ILE A 42 14.17 -1.09 -2.39
C ILE A 42 14.12 -1.69 -0.99
N GLN A 43 14.62 -2.92 -0.93
CA GLN A 43 15.14 -3.55 0.27
C GLN A 43 16.31 -2.71 0.78
N SER A 44 16.05 -1.76 1.66
CA SER A 44 17.11 -1.09 2.41
C SER A 44 16.59 -0.61 3.76
N ALA A 45 17.22 -1.21 4.77
CA ALA A 45 17.27 -0.85 6.18
C ALA A 45 15.97 -1.02 7.00
N THR A 46 15.92 -2.18 7.69
CA THR A 46 15.50 -2.34 9.11
C THR A 46 14.17 -1.67 9.49
N ASN A 47 13.08 -2.41 9.70
CA ASN A 47 12.90 -3.26 10.87
C ASN A 47 11.85 -4.35 10.62
N GLU A 48 12.14 -5.52 11.19
CA GLU A 48 11.36 -6.74 11.17
C GLU A 48 9.96 -6.53 11.74
N TYR A 49 8.90 -6.47 10.91
CA TYR A 49 7.58 -6.94 11.37
C TYR A 49 6.53 -7.21 10.29
N SER A 50 6.65 -6.67 9.07
CA SER A 50 5.48 -6.61 8.16
C SER A 50 5.67 -7.22 6.78
N THR A 51 6.55 -8.21 6.61
CA THR A 51 6.87 -8.78 5.29
C THR A 51 6.17 -10.11 4.97
N GLN A 52 5.68 -10.85 5.97
CA GLN A 52 5.20 -12.22 5.72
C GLN A 52 3.68 -12.34 5.46
N ILE A 53 2.86 -11.39 5.92
CA ILE A 53 1.39 -11.53 5.89
C ILE A 53 0.79 -11.04 4.56
N LEU A 54 1.39 -10.02 3.92
CA LEU A 54 0.81 -9.39 2.73
C LEU A 54 1.11 -10.11 1.41
N GLN A 55 2.20 -10.90 1.32
CA GLN A 55 2.50 -11.69 0.11
C GLN A 55 1.52 -12.85 -0.11
N LYS A 56 0.94 -13.42 0.96
CA LYS A 56 -0.04 -14.52 0.85
C LYS A 56 -1.42 -14.06 0.38
N GLN A 57 -1.85 -12.83 0.72
CA GLN A 57 -3.16 -12.33 0.30
C GLN A 57 -3.19 -11.86 -1.16
N CYS A 58 -2.10 -11.27 -1.67
CA CYS A 58 -2.06 -10.78 -3.05
C CYS A 58 -2.02 -11.91 -4.09
N ASN A 59 -1.44 -13.07 -3.77
CA ASN A 59 -1.35 -14.21 -4.68
C ASN A 59 -2.65 -15.02 -4.82
N ARG A 60 -3.64 -14.89 -3.91
CA ARG A 60 -4.93 -15.61 -4.05
C ARG A 60 -5.88 -14.96 -5.04
N GLN A 61 -5.80 -13.65 -5.27
CA GLN A 61 -6.74 -12.97 -6.17
C GLN A 61 -6.33 -13.08 -7.65
N LEU A 62 -5.10 -13.47 -7.96
CA LEU A 62 -4.61 -13.58 -9.35
C LEU A 62 -4.93 -14.92 -10.04
N PHE A 63 -5.51 -15.91 -9.34
CA PHE A 63 -5.88 -17.21 -9.92
C PHE A 63 -7.37 -17.37 -10.26
N TYR A 64 -8.17 -16.31 -10.13
CA TYR A 64 -9.56 -16.27 -10.60
C TYR A 64 -9.73 -15.23 -11.71
N SER A 65 -9.00 -15.42 -12.80
CA SER A 65 -9.48 -15.01 -14.11
C SER A 65 -9.23 -16.20 -15.03
N LYS A 66 -10.29 -17.02 -15.19
CA LYS A 66 -10.38 -18.03 -16.25
C LYS A 66 -10.48 -17.35 -17.60
#